data_AF-A0A948N0Y6-F1
#
_entry.id   AF-A0A948N0Y6-F1
#
_cell.length_a   1.000
_cell.length_b   1.000
_cell.length_c   1.000
_cell.angle_alpha   90.00
_cell.angle_beta   90.00
_cell.angle_gamma   90.00
#
_symmetry.space_group_name_H-M   'P 1'
#
loop_
_entity.id
_entity.type
_entity.pdbx_description
1 polymer ?
#
loop_
_entity_poly.entity_id
_entity_poly.type
_entity_poly.pdbx_seq_one_letter_code
_entity_poly.pdbx_strand_id
1 'polypeptide(L)'
;MGARGAGHSVYVILLHDVRRPEPWGAYVGQTSRDPDLRFDQHKAGYKASRAARRFGVRLMPDLVDHLNPMRRWEAAELEAALAEAFVAAGVPWVEGGH
;
A
#
# COMPACT_ATOMS: atom_id res chain seq x y z
N MET A 1 2.35 -21.86 19.75
CA MET A 1 3.30 -20.77 20.06
C MET A 1 3.05 -19.64 19.07
N GLY A 2 2.07 -18.77 19.35
CA GLY A 2 1.69 -17.69 18.44
C GLY A 2 2.78 -16.64 18.37
N ALA A 3 3.23 -16.29 17.17
CA ALA A 3 4.30 -15.33 16.93
C ALA A 3 3.92 -13.95 17.48
N ARG A 4 4.26 -13.70 18.76
CA ARG A 4 4.21 -12.37 19.39
C ARG A 4 5.14 -11.45 18.59
N GLY A 5 4.59 -10.72 17.63
CA GLY A 5 5.32 -9.78 16.77
C GLY A 5 4.81 -9.68 15.33
N ALA A 6 4.03 -10.66 14.84
CA ALA A 6 3.38 -10.57 13.54
C ALA A 6 2.04 -9.82 13.70
N GLY A 7 2.01 -8.57 13.28
CA GLY A 7 0.83 -7.71 13.38
C GLY A 7 0.86 -6.55 12.40
N HIS A 8 1.83 -6.54 11.47
CA HIS A 8 1.88 -5.59 10.37
C HIS A 8 1.53 -6.29 9.07
N SER A 9 0.80 -5.58 8.22
CA SER A 9 0.42 -6.00 6.89
C SER A 9 0.86 -4.93 5.89
N VAL A 10 1.35 -5.37 4.74
CA VAL A 10 1.58 -4.51 3.58
C VAL A 10 0.32 -4.54 2.70
N TYR A 11 -0.03 -3.40 2.13
CA TYR A 11 -1.18 -3.25 1.25
C TYR A 11 -0.82 -2.40 0.03
N VAL A 12 -1.53 -2.65 -1.06
CA VAL A 12 -1.42 -1.88 -2.30
C VAL A 12 -2.78 -1.26 -2.61
N ILE A 13 -2.80 0.04 -2.90
CA ILE A 13 -3.97 0.76 -3.38
C ILE A 13 -3.76 1.11 -4.86
N LEU A 14 -4.75 0.79 -5.68
CA LEU A 14 -4.81 1.25 -7.06
C LEU A 14 -5.12 2.75 -7.09
N LEU A 15 -4.24 3.53 -7.72
CA LEU A 15 -4.43 4.98 -7.91
C LEU A 15 -4.94 5.27 -9.32
N HIS A 16 -5.81 6.28 -9.44
CA HIS A 16 -6.29 6.78 -10.73
C HIS A 16 -6.38 8.31 -10.76
N ASP A 17 -5.66 8.96 -11.69
CA ASP A 17 -5.74 10.40 -11.97
C ASP A 17 -5.80 10.67 -13.48
N VAL A 18 -6.99 10.99 -13.98
CA VAL A 18 -7.26 11.28 -15.41
C VAL A 18 -6.47 12.47 -15.97
N ARG A 19 -5.84 13.27 -15.11
CA ARG A 19 -5.04 14.42 -15.51
C ARG A 19 -3.60 14.04 -15.85
N ARG A 20 -3.17 12.81 -15.54
CA ARG A 20 -1.88 12.27 -15.93
C ARG A 20 -1.96 11.63 -17.33
N PRO A 21 -0.89 11.71 -18.13
CA PRO A 21 -0.82 10.98 -19.41
C PRO A 21 -1.04 9.48 -19.23
N GLU A 22 -0.50 8.93 -18.15
CA GLU A 22 -0.76 7.57 -17.70
C GLU A 22 -1.57 7.63 -16.39
N PRO A 23 -2.88 7.35 -16.46
CA PRO A 23 -3.77 7.69 -15.36
C PRO A 23 -3.69 6.70 -14.20
N TRP A 24 -3.11 5.52 -14.39
CA TRP A 24 -3.04 4.47 -13.37
C TRP A 24 -1.71 4.49 -12.62
N GLY A 25 -1.77 4.21 -11.32
CA GLY A 25 -0.59 4.09 -10.46
C GLY A 25 -0.85 3.15 -9.29
N ALA A 26 0.17 3.00 -8.44
CA ALA A 26 0.11 2.19 -7.24
C ALA A 26 0.54 3.00 -6.03
N TYR A 27 -0.14 2.82 -4.90
CA TYR A 27 0.33 3.26 -3.60
C TYR A 27 0.65 2.03 -2.77
N VAL A 28 1.88 1.93 -2.28
CA VAL A 28 2.33 0.85 -1.40
C VAL A 28 2.43 1.42 0.01
N GLY A 29 1.95 0.66 1.00
CA GLY A 29 2.06 1.08 2.39
C GLY A 29 1.97 -0.08 3.35
N GLN A 30 2.45 0.13 4.57
CA GLN A 30 2.24 -0.81 5.68
C GLN A 30 1.21 -0.30 6.70
N THR A 31 0.65 -1.22 7.49
CA THR A 31 -0.20 -0.89 8.64
C THR A 31 -0.11 -1.96 9.71
N SER A 32 -0.25 -1.58 10.98
CA SER A 32 -0.45 -2.53 12.09
C SER A 32 -1.93 -2.87 12.36
N ARG A 33 -2.81 -2.38 11.48
CA ARG A 33 -4.26 -2.54 11.52
C ARG A 33 -4.70 -3.32 10.30
N ASP A 34 -5.98 -3.67 10.27
CA ASP A 34 -6.61 -4.18 9.06
C ASP A 34 -6.42 -3.21 7.86
N PRO A 35 -5.95 -3.70 6.69
CA PRO A 35 -5.77 -2.89 5.48
C PRO A 35 -7.03 -2.16 5.00
N ASP A 36 -8.20 -2.78 5.06
CA ASP A 36 -9.48 -2.16 4.68
C ASP A 36 -9.78 -0.98 5.59
N LEU A 37 -9.67 -1.17 6.90
CA LEU A 37 -9.82 -0.08 7.86
C LEU A 37 -8.80 1.05 7.62
N ARG A 38 -7.57 0.71 7.21
CA ARG A 38 -6.54 1.70 6.90
C ARG A 38 -6.88 2.46 5.62
N PHE A 39 -7.44 1.80 4.61
CA PHE A 39 -7.92 2.43 3.39
C PHE A 39 -9.08 3.38 3.66
N ASP A 40 -10.04 2.98 4.47
CA ASP A 40 -11.15 3.86 4.90
C ASP A 40 -10.63 5.11 5.62
N GLN A 41 -9.61 4.96 6.49
CA GLN A 41 -8.94 6.09 7.12
C GLN A 41 -8.29 7.03 6.09
N HIS A 42 -7.64 6.47 5.05
CA HIS A 42 -7.11 7.29 3.95
C HIS A 42 -8.22 8.08 3.25
N LYS A 43 -9.34 7.43 2.93
CA LYS A 43 -10.50 8.07 2.27
C LYS A 43 -11.16 9.13 3.15
N ALA A 44 -11.23 8.91 4.46
CA ALA A 44 -11.73 9.86 5.44
C ALA A 44 -10.75 11.02 5.73
N GLY A 45 -9.50 10.95 5.24
CA GLY A 45 -8.47 11.97 5.49
C GLY A 45 -7.77 11.86 6.84
N TYR A 46 -7.96 10.75 7.56
CA TYR A 46 -7.30 10.50 8.83
C TYR A 46 -5.91 9.88 8.61
N LYS A 47 -4.85 10.60 9.02
CA LYS A 47 -3.44 10.19 8.81
C LYS A 47 -3.20 9.66 7.40
N ALA A 48 -3.76 10.38 6.43
CA ALA A 48 -3.88 9.92 5.06
C ALA A 48 -2.79 10.51 4.18
N SER A 49 -2.25 9.70 3.26
CA SER A 49 -1.48 10.26 2.14
C SER A 49 -2.42 11.02 1.21
N ARG A 50 -1.95 12.17 0.68
CA ARG A 50 -2.70 12.92 -0.33
C ARG A 50 -3.03 12.05 -1.54
N ALA A 51 -2.11 11.16 -1.92
CA ALA A 51 -2.28 10.25 -3.05
C ALA A 51 -3.40 9.24 -2.78
N ALA A 52 -3.29 8.46 -1.70
CA ALA A 52 -4.27 7.46 -1.30
C ALA A 52 -5.66 8.06 -1.06
N ARG A 53 -5.75 9.23 -0.43
CA ARG A 53 -7.04 9.92 -0.20
C ARG A 53 -7.72 10.34 -1.50
N ARG A 54 -6.98 11.06 -2.35
CA ARG A 54 -7.55 11.75 -3.51
C ARG A 54 -7.72 10.84 -4.72
N PHE A 55 -6.78 9.92 -4.93
CA PHE A 55 -6.69 9.10 -6.15
C PHE A 55 -6.85 7.61 -5.88
N GLY A 56 -6.89 7.18 -4.61
CA GLY A 56 -7.14 5.78 -4.27
C GLY A 56 -8.53 5.32 -4.72
N VAL A 57 -8.54 4.31 -5.57
CA VAL A 57 -9.73 3.68 -6.16
C VAL A 57 -10.17 2.48 -5.32
N ARG A 58 -9.26 1.53 -5.10
CA ARG A 58 -9.53 0.30 -4.34
C ARG A 58 -8.23 -0.32 -3.82
N LEU A 59 -8.35 -1.17 -2.81
CA LEU A 59 -7.28 -2.07 -2.39
C LEU A 59 -7.08 -3.20 -3.42
N MET A 60 -5.85 -3.69 -3.49
CA MET A 60 -5.45 -4.84 -4.31
C MET A 60 -4.87 -5.95 -3.41
N PRO A 61 -5.72 -6.63 -2.61
CA PRO A 61 -5.25 -7.66 -1.67
C PRO A 61 -4.57 -8.83 -2.38
N ASP A 62 -5.01 -9.18 -3.59
CA ASP A 62 -4.46 -10.29 -4.39
C ASP A 62 -2.92 -10.22 -4.57
N LEU A 63 -2.34 -9.02 -4.51
CA LEU A 63 -0.91 -8.80 -4.70
C LEU A 63 -0.06 -9.13 -3.46
N VAL A 64 -0.62 -9.01 -2.25
CA VAL A 64 0.18 -8.98 -1.02
C VAL A 64 -0.43 -9.73 0.16
N ASP A 65 -1.70 -10.13 0.09
CA ASP A 65 -2.40 -10.74 1.23
C ASP A 65 -1.78 -12.09 1.65
N HIS A 66 -1.28 -12.86 0.68
CA HIS A 66 -0.55 -14.11 0.91
C HIS A 66 0.79 -13.92 1.64
N LEU A 67 1.30 -12.70 1.72
CA LEU A 67 2.53 -12.35 2.45
C LEU A 67 2.23 -11.88 3.89
N ASN A 68 0.96 -11.59 4.21
CA ASN A 68 0.55 -11.04 5.49
C ASN A 68 0.04 -12.14 6.46
N PRO A 69 0.14 -11.95 7.79
CA PRO A 69 0.81 -10.84 8.50
C PRO A 69 2.30 -11.12 8.75
N MET A 70 3.10 -10.06 8.90
CA MET A 70 4.53 -10.13 9.18
C MET A 70 4.96 -9.20 10.32
N ARG A 71 6.23 -9.27 10.71
CA ARG A 71 6.81 -8.35 11.70
C ARG A 71 6.96 -6.96 11.08
N ARG A 72 6.99 -5.92 11.93
CA ARG A 72 7.12 -4.53 11.49
C ARG A 72 8.31 -4.27 10.56
N TRP A 73 9.47 -4.88 10.85
CA TRP A 73 10.68 -4.68 10.04
C TRP A 73 10.57 -5.39 8.69
N GLU A 74 10.02 -6.61 8.66
CA GLU A 74 9.72 -7.35 7.42
C GLU A 74 8.74 -6.54 6.55
N ALA A 75 7.69 -5.95 7.15
CA ALA A 75 6.74 -5.12 6.45
C ALA A 75 7.38 -3.87 5.85
N ALA A 76 8.36 -3.25 6.54
CA ALA A 76 9.08 -2.09 6.02
C ALA A 76 9.99 -2.46 4.85
N GLU A 77 10.73 -3.57 4.95
CA GLU A 77 11.56 -4.08 3.86
C GLU A 77 10.71 -4.45 2.64
N LEU A 78 9.59 -5.13 2.86
CA LEU A 78 8.68 -5.52 1.77
C LEU A 78 7.98 -4.31 1.14
N GLU A 79 7.59 -3.30 1.93
CA GLU A 79 7.00 -2.07 1.40
C GLU A 79 7.96 -1.37 0.42
N ALA A 80 9.22 -1.21 0.80
CA ALA A 80 10.26 -0.63 -0.05
C ALA A 80 10.51 -1.48 -1.30
N ALA A 81 10.68 -2.80 -1.12
CA ALA A 81 10.93 -3.73 -2.23
C ALA A 81 9.76 -3.77 -3.23
N LEU A 82 8.51 -3.73 -2.76
CA LEU A 82 7.32 -3.67 -3.63
C LEU A 82 7.24 -2.36 -4.40
N ALA A 83 7.54 -1.24 -3.75
CA ALA A 83 7.57 0.06 -4.43
C ALA A 83 8.62 0.05 -5.56
N GLU A 84 9.82 -0.44 -5.29
CA GLU A 84 10.87 -0.61 -6.30
C GLU A 84 10.45 -1.58 -7.41
N ALA A 85 9.81 -2.71 -7.06
CA ALA A 85 9.35 -3.68 -8.03
C ALA A 85 8.29 -3.12 -8.99
N PHE A 86 7.35 -2.29 -8.49
CA PHE A 86 6.38 -1.61 -9.37
C PHE A 86 7.06 -0.62 -10.31
N VAL A 87 8.04 0.15 -9.83
CA VAL A 87 8.82 1.05 -10.68
C VAL A 87 9.58 0.25 -11.76
N ALA A 88 10.24 -0.85 -11.38
CA ALA A 88 10.96 -1.71 -12.31
C ALA A 88 10.02 -2.41 -13.32
N ALA A 89 8.79 -2.71 -12.93
CA ALA A 89 7.76 -3.24 -13.81
C ALA A 89 7.15 -2.19 -14.76
N GLY A 90 7.55 -0.92 -14.65
CA GLY A 90 7.09 0.17 -15.50
C GLY A 90 5.78 0.80 -15.04
N VAL A 91 5.41 0.68 -13.76
CA VAL A 91 4.27 1.42 -13.22
C VAL A 91 4.61 2.92 -13.25
N PRO A 92 3.83 3.74 -13.96
CA PRO A 92 4.21 5.11 -14.28
C PRO A 92 4.07 6.08 -13.10
N TRP A 93 3.38 5.63 -12.04
CA TRP A 93 3.25 6.39 -10.81
C TRP A 93 3.17 5.45 -9.61
N VAL A 94 4.22 5.48 -8.79
CA VAL A 94 4.30 4.72 -7.53
C VAL A 94 4.49 5.72 -6.38
N GLU A 95 3.72 5.53 -5.31
CA GLU A 95 3.79 6.35 -4.09
C GLU A 95 3.90 5.45 -2.86
N GLY A 96 4.59 5.92 -1.81
CA GLY A 96 4.89 5.13 -0.60
C GLY A 96 6.28 4.47 -0.65
N GLY A 97 6.54 3.49 0.22
CA GLY A 97 7.84 2.81 0.28
C GLY A 97 8.93 3.60 1.04
N HIS A 98 8.56 4.32 2.10
CA HIS A 98 9.46 5.14 2.92
C HIS A 98 9.69 4.59 4.33
#